data_AF-A0A1W1H7D1-F1
#
_entry.id   AF-A0A1W1H7D1-F1
#
_cell.length_a   1.000
_cell.length_b   1.000
_cell.length_c   1.000
_cell.angle_alpha   90.00
_cell.angle_beta   90.00
_cell.angle_gamma   90.00
#
_symmetry.space_group_name_H-M   'P 1'
#
loop_
_entity.id
_entity.type
_entity.pdbx_description
1 polymer ?
#
loop_
_entity_poly.entity_id
_entity_poly.type
_entity_poly.pdbx_seq_one_letter_code
_entity_poly.pdbx_strand_id
1 'polypeptide(L)' 'MSENRIENHIESELEREEGHVDTRHHNFECENPDKNLGCDLGIDVAG' A
#
# COMPACT_ATOMS: atom_id res chain seq x y z
N MET A 1 -19.26 -23.02 0.24
CA MET A 1 -18.35 -22.56 1.31
C MET A 1 -18.66 -21.10 1.60
N SER A 2 -19.65 -20.84 2.45
CA SER A 2 -19.80 -19.53 3.09
C SER A 2 -19.97 -19.80 4.58
N GLU A 3 -18.88 -20.30 5.17
CA GLU A 3 -18.71 -20.29 6.62
C GLU A 3 -18.72 -18.82 7.06
N ASN A 4 -19.33 -18.52 8.20
CA ASN A 4 -19.52 -17.17 8.76
C ASN A 4 -18.20 -16.36 8.81
N ARG A 5 -17.85 -15.68 7.71
CA ARG A 5 -16.72 -14.76 7.65
C ARG A 5 -17.23 -13.41 8.13
N ILE A 6 -16.81 -13.01 9.31
CA ILE A 6 -17.02 -11.64 9.80
C ILE A 6 -16.03 -10.76 9.02
N GLU A 7 -16.53 -9.96 8.09
CA GLU A 7 -15.74 -8.96 7.39
C GLU A 7 -15.69 -7.69 8.25
N ASN A 8 -14.61 -7.54 9.01
CA ASN A 8 -14.34 -6.33 9.76
C ASN A 8 -13.53 -5.37 8.87
N HIS A 9 -14.07 -4.18 8.62
CA HIS A 9 -13.42 -3.13 7.81
C HIS A 9 -12.70 -2.08 8.68
N ILE A 10 -12.52 -2.38 9.96
CA ILE A 10 -11.79 -1.55 10.91
C ILE A 10 -10.40 -2.16 11.08
N GLU A 11 -9.38 -1.30 11.02
CA GLU A 11 -7.99 -1.66 11.27
C GLU A 11 -7.87 -2.34 12.64
N SER A 12 -7.28 -3.54 12.66
CA SER A 12 -7.01 -4.26 13.90
C SER A 12 -5.83 -3.64 14.65
N GLU A 13 -5.74 -3.92 15.95
CA GLU A 13 -4.60 -3.48 16.78
C GLU A 13 -3.25 -3.94 16.20
N LEU A 14 -3.21 -5.16 15.63
CA LEU A 14 -2.02 -5.72 14.99
C LEU A 14 -1.64 -4.98 13.72
N GLU A 15 -2.60 -4.71 12.83
CA GLU A 15 -2.36 -3.94 11.59
C GLU A 15 -1.85 -2.53 11.91
N ARG A 16 -2.35 -1.94 13.00
CA ARG A 16 -1.90 -0.63 13.46
C ARG A 16 -0.49 -0.66 14.05
N GLU A 17 -0.13 -1.72 14.78
CA GLU A 17 1.23 -1.93 15.32
C GLU A 17 2.25 -2.23 14.21
N GLU A 18 1.88 -3.03 13.20
CA GLU A 18 2.71 -3.32 12.03
C GLU A 18 2.85 -2.10 11.11
N GLY A 19 1.82 -1.26 11.07
CA GLY A 19 1.76 -0.05 10.28
C GLY A 19 1.51 -0.31 8.79
N HIS A 20 0.95 0.66 8.10
CA HIS A 20 0.78 0.59 6.65
C HIS A 20 2.04 1.03 5.92
N VAL A 21 2.50 0.20 4.98
CA VAL A 21 3.62 0.53 4.10
C VAL A 21 3.23 1.70 3.20
N ASP A 22 4.01 2.79 3.23
CA ASP A 22 3.84 3.90 2.29
C ASP A 22 4.39 3.52 0.91
N THR A 23 3.56 2.81 0.16
CA THR A 23 3.86 2.37 -1.19
C THR A 23 4.11 3.54 -2.15
N ARG A 24 3.58 4.74 -1.86
CA ARG A 24 3.79 5.93 -2.69
C ARG A 24 5.20 6.47 -2.53
N HIS A 25 5.69 6.60 -1.30
CA HIS A 25 7.05 7.08 -1.07
C HIS A 25 8.10 6.09 -1.61
N HIS A 26 7.93 4.81 -1.27
CA HIS A 26 8.84 3.75 -1.71
C HIS A 26 8.89 3.59 -3.24
N ASN A 27 7.84 4.00 -3.96
CA ASN A 27 7.83 3.95 -5.43
C ASN A 27 8.93 4.83 -6.07
N PHE A 28 9.43 5.84 -5.35
CA PHE A 28 10.51 6.70 -5.83
C PHE A 28 11.89 6.28 -5.31
N GLU A 29 11.97 5.26 -4.45
CA GLU A 29 13.21 4.72 -3.87
C GLU A 29 13.79 3.59 -4.73
N CYS A 30 14.11 3.88 -6.00
CA CYS A 30 14.88 2.96 -6.85
C CYS A 30 16.03 3.68 -7.54
N GLU A 31 16.84 2.94 -8.31
CA GLU A 31 18.02 3.52 -8.97
C GLU A 31 17.68 4.55 -10.05
N ASN A 32 16.56 4.40 -10.76
CA ASN A 32 16.14 5.29 -11.84
C ASN A 32 14.62 5.56 -11.83
N PRO A 33 14.11 6.30 -10.83
CA PRO A 33 12.69 6.62 -10.74
C PRO A 33 12.30 7.63 -11.84
N ASP A 34 11.14 7.41 -12.45
CA ASP A 34 10.48 8.48 -13.20
C ASP A 34 10.04 9.57 -12.22
N LYS A 35 10.24 10.85 -12.57
CA LYS A 35 9.96 11.97 -11.66
C LYS A 35 8.49 12.12 -11.30
N ASN A 36 7.60 11.64 -12.16
CA ASN A 36 6.16 11.76 -11.98
C ASN A 36 5.53 10.42 -11.59
N LEU A 37 6.08 9.31 -12.09
CA LEU A 37 5.46 7.98 -11.98
C LEU A 37 6.22 7.03 -11.05
N GLY A 38 7.43 7.36 -10.62
CA GLY A 38 8.28 6.46 -9.85
C GLY A 38 8.77 5.27 -10.67
N CYS A 39 8.96 4.13 -10.02
CA CYS A 39 9.58 2.94 -10.62
C CYS A 39 8.54 1.87 -10.99
N ASP A 40 7.44 1.82 -10.24
CA ASP A 40 6.31 0.93 -10.42
C ASP A 40 5.09 1.70 -10.96
N LEU A 41 4.77 1.43 -12.23
CA LEU A 41 3.62 2.00 -12.93
C LEU A 41 2.28 1.42 -12.44
N GLY A 42 2.31 0.35 -11.63
CA GLY A 42 1.14 -0.23 -10.98
C GLY A 42 0.71 0.51 -9.72
N ILE A 43 1.56 1.40 -9.20
CA ILE A 43 1.25 2.24 -8.04
C ILE A 43 0.64 3.55 -8.55
N ASP A 44 -0.62 3.80 -8.20
CA ASP A 44 -1.31 5.04 -8.57
C ASP A 44 -0.72 6.22 -7.77
N VAL A 45 0.14 6.99 -8.42
CA VAL A 45 0.73 8.21 -7.86
C VAL A 45 -0.10 9.40 -8.32
N ALA A 46 -0.84 10.03 -7.40
CA ALA A 46 -1.52 11.29 -7.70
C ALA A 46 -0.48 12.37 -8.03
N GLY A 47 -0.57 12.94 -9.24
CA GLY A 47 0.37 13.93 -9.79
C GLY A 47 0.27 15.33 -9.19
#